data_AF-A0A259SAG4-F1
#
_entry.id   AF-A0A259SAG4-F1
#
_cell.length_a   1.000
_cell.length_b   1.000
_cell.length_c   1.000
_cell.angle_alpha   90.00
_cell.angle_beta   90.00
_cell.angle_gamma   90.00
#
_symmetry.space_group_name_H-M   'P 1'
#
loop_
_entity.id
_entity.type
_entity.pdbx_description
1 polymer ?
#
loop_
_entity_poly.entity_id
_entity_poly.type
_entity_poly.pdbx_seq_one_letter_code
_entity_poly.pdbx_strand_id
1 'polypeptide(L)' 'AGTVLCFARALGEFGATALFAGNAAGVTRTMPLAIYTAFNGAGVEEDTAIALSLLLILVALAVLVLVRGWRAGAVR' A
#
# COMPACT_ATOMS: atom_id res chain seq x y z
N ALA A 1 -7.97 -15.43 12.19
CA ALA A 1 -6.64 -14.78 12.15
C ALA A 1 -6.09 -14.60 10.72
N GLY A 2 -6.28 -15.55 9.79
CA GLY A 2 -5.73 -15.45 8.43
C GLY A 2 -6.35 -14.40 7.51
N THR A 3 -7.60 -13.98 7.77
CA THR A 3 -8.32 -12.98 6.95
C THR A 3 -7.64 -11.60 6.95
N VAL A 4 -7.19 -11.12 8.11
CA VAL A 4 -6.49 -9.83 8.23
C VAL A 4 -5.13 -9.86 7.52
N LEU A 5 -4.40 -10.99 7.62
CA LEU A 5 -3.12 -11.16 6.95
C LEU A 5 -3.28 -11.28 5.43
N CYS A 6 -4.31 -11.99 4.96
CA CYS A 6 -4.64 -12.08 3.54
C CYS A 6 -5.03 -10.71 2.97
N PHE A 7 -5.84 -9.93 3.70
CA PHE A 7 -6.20 -8.57 3.31
C PHE A 7 -4.96 -7.65 3.22
N ALA A 8 -4.10 -7.67 4.24
CA ALA A 8 -2.85 -6.91 4.23
C ALA A 8 -1.93 -7.31 3.06
N ARG A 9 -1.87 -8.60 2.74
CA ARG A 9 -1.10 -9.13 1.60
C ARG A 9 -1.67 -8.65 0.27
N ALA A 10 -3.00 -8.71 0.10
CA ALA A 10 -3.68 -8.27 -1.11
C ALA A 10 -3.56 -6.75 -1.33
N LEU A 11 -3.59 -5.94 -0.27
CA LEU A 11 -3.32 -4.50 -0.36
C LEU A 11 -1.92 -4.17 -0.88
N GLY A 12 -0.93 -5.03 -0.57
CA GLY A 12 0.45 -4.89 -1.02
C GLY A 12 0.75 -5.55 -2.36
N GLU A 13 -0.23 -6.16 -3.04
CA GLU A 13 0.00 -6.76 -4.35
C GLU A 13 0.18 -5.68 -5.42
N PHE A 14 1.41 -5.61 -5.94
CA PHE A 14 1.82 -4.70 -6.99
C PHE A 14 2.00 -5.45 -8.32
N GLY A 15 2.81 -6.51 -8.31
CA GLY A 15 3.26 -7.18 -9.53
C GLY A 15 2.15 -7.89 -10.30
N ALA A 16 1.25 -8.60 -9.60
CA ALA A 16 0.15 -9.30 -10.24
C ALA A 16 -0.80 -8.32 -10.96
N THR A 17 -1.14 -7.21 -10.30
CA THR A 17 -2.01 -6.19 -10.88
C THR A 17 -1.34 -5.47 -12.05
N ALA A 18 -0.07 -5.07 -11.90
CA ALA A 18 0.68 -4.43 -12.98
C ALA A 18 0.75 -5.29 -14.24
N LEU A 19 1.01 -6.60 -14.07
CA LEU A 19 1.21 -7.54 -15.18
C LEU A 19 -0.10 -7.93 -15.86
N PHE A 20 -1.17 -8.18 -15.10
CA PHE A 20 -2.41 -8.75 -15.62
C PHE A 20 -3.53 -7.71 -15.82
N ALA A 21 -3.66 -6.72 -14.94
CA ALA A 21 -4.69 -5.68 -15.01
C ALA A 21 -4.16 -4.34 -15.58
N GLY A 22 -2.84 -4.19 -15.69
CA GLY A 22 -2.19 -2.98 -16.17
C GLY A 22 -2.26 -1.81 -15.18
N ASN A 23 -1.99 -0.60 -15.68
CA ASN A 23 -1.91 0.63 -14.88
C ASN A 23 -2.73 1.77 -15.51
N ALA A 24 -4.04 1.57 -15.66
CA ALA A 24 -4.95 2.58 -16.19
C ALA A 24 -5.48 3.50 -15.07
N ALA A 25 -5.17 4.79 -15.15
CA ALA A 25 -5.66 5.78 -14.20
C ALA A 25 -7.20 5.80 -14.14
N GLY A 26 -7.76 5.76 -12.94
CA GLY A 26 -9.21 5.76 -12.74
C GLY A 26 -9.94 4.44 -13.01
N VAL A 27 -9.24 3.38 -13.45
CA VAL A 27 -9.85 2.07 -13.73
C VAL A 27 -9.16 0.95 -12.96
N THR A 28 -7.88 0.68 -13.28
CA THR A 28 -7.11 -0.44 -12.69
C THR A 28 -5.95 0.01 -11.81
N ARG A 29 -5.70 1.32 -11.74
CA ARG A 29 -4.63 1.90 -10.92
C ARG A 29 -4.95 1.82 -9.43
N THR A 30 -4.25 0.92 -8.75
CA THR A 30 -4.22 0.84 -7.29
C THR A 30 -3.24 1.85 -6.70
N MET A 31 -3.33 2.14 -5.38
CA MET A 31 -2.39 3.06 -4.71
C MET A 31 -0.91 2.70 -4.93
N PRO A 32 -0.47 1.43 -4.83
CA PRO A 32 0.91 1.05 -5.13
C PRO A 32 1.34 1.39 -6.57
N LEU A 33 0.46 1.15 -7.54
CA LEU A 33 0.73 1.48 -8.93
C LEU A 33 0.84 3.00 -9.14
N ALA A 34 -0.04 3.78 -8.51
CA ALA A 34 0.01 5.23 -8.58
C ALA A 34 1.35 5.79 -8.08
N ILE A 35 1.84 5.28 -6.94
CA ILE A 35 3.14 5.67 -6.36
C ILE A 35 4.28 5.29 -7.30
N TYR A 36 4.27 4.07 -7.85
CA TYR A 36 5.28 3.65 -8.82
C TYR A 36 5.28 4.52 -10.08
N THR A 37 4.11 4.90 -10.60
CA THR A 37 4.01 5.75 -11.79
C THR A 37 4.53 7.17 -11.52
N ALA A 38 4.20 7.72 -10.34
CA ALA A 38 4.72 9.01 -9.88
C ALA A 38 6.25 8.97 -9.69
N PHE A 39 6.78 7.88 -9.12
CA PHE A 39 8.21 7.71 -8.91
C PHE A 39 9.02 7.59 -10.22
N ASN A 40 8.44 6.97 -11.26
CA ASN A 40 9.10 6.86 -12.57
C ASN A 40 8.99 8.15 -13.43
N GLY A 41 8.56 9.28 -12.85
CA GLY A 41 8.47 10.56 -13.55
C GLY A 41 7.34 10.66 -14.57
N ALA A 42 6.44 9.67 -14.62
CA ALA A 42 5.27 9.67 -15.49
C ALA A 42 4.09 10.39 -14.81
N GLY A 43 4.20 11.72 -14.69
CA GLY A 43 3.07 12.62 -14.41
C GLY A 43 3.03 13.32 -13.04
N VAL A 44 4.00 13.11 -12.15
CA VAL A 44 4.07 13.81 -10.83
C VAL A 44 5.54 14.12 -10.50
N GLU A 45 5.81 15.26 -9.86
CA GLU A 45 7.18 15.64 -9.41
C GLU A 45 7.72 14.65 -8.36
N GLU A 46 9.05 14.42 -8.39
CA GLU A 46 9.77 13.47 -7.54
C GLU A 46 9.49 13.67 -6.03
N ASP A 47 9.38 14.93 -5.60
CA ASP A 47 9.04 15.31 -4.21
C ASP A 47 7.67 14.78 -3.77
N THR A 48 6.70 14.71 -4.68
CA THR A 48 5.37 14.18 -4.37
C THR A 48 5.41 12.66 -4.20
N ALA A 49 6.24 11.95 -4.97
CA ALA A 49 6.43 10.51 -4.82
C ALA A 49 7.07 10.14 -3.48
N ILE A 50 8.03 10.95 -3.01
CA ILE A 50 8.67 10.79 -1.70
C ILE A 50 7.65 11.00 -0.58
N ALA A 51 6.86 12.07 -0.64
CA ALA A 51 5.83 12.37 0.36
C ALA A 51 4.78 11.25 0.47
N LEU A 52 4.30 10.73 -0.67
CA LEU A 52 3.34 9.62 -0.70
C LEU A 52 3.95 8.31 -0.15
N SER A 53 5.22 8.04 -0.43
CA SER A 53 5.91 6.85 0.07
C SER A 53 6.08 6.89 1.60
N LEU A 54 6.46 8.04 2.15
CA LEU A 54 6.57 8.24 3.60
C LEU A 54 5.21 8.11 4.29
N LEU A 55 4.15 8.66 3.70
CA LEU A 55 2.79 8.52 4.21
C LEU A 55 2.36 7.04 4.26
N LEU A 56 2.66 6.27 3.22
CA LEU A 56 2.28 4.86 3.15
C LEU A 56 3.04 4.02 4.19
N ILE A 57 4.33 4.31 4.42
CA ILE A 57 5.12 3.69 5.50
C ILE A 57 4.50 4.00 6.87
N LEU A 58 4.14 5.26 7.13
CA LEU A 58 3.52 5.66 8.40
C LEU A 58 2.19 4.94 8.64
N VAL A 59 1.34 4.83 7.61
CA VAL A 59 0.07 4.09 7.69
C VAL A 59 0.31 2.60 7.95
N ALA A 60 1.27 1.98 7.25
CA ALA A 60 1.60 0.58 7.45
C ALA A 60 2.10 0.31 8.88
N LEU A 61 2.96 1.17 9.42
CA LEU A 61 3.44 1.09 10.80
C LEU A 61 2.30 1.29 11.81
N ALA A 62 1.41 2.27 11.58
CA ALA A 62 0.26 2.52 12.45
C ALA A 62 -0.67 1.31 12.50
N VAL A 63 -1.00 0.71 11.34
CA VAL A 63 -1.82 -0.51 11.27
C VAL A 63 -1.13 -1.68 11.99
N LEU A 64 0.18 -1.87 11.79
CA LEU A 64 0.93 -2.93 12.45
C LEU A 64 0.92 -2.77 13.98
N VAL A 65 1.15 -1.56 14.49
CA VAL A 65 1.13 -1.27 15.94
C VAL A 65 -0.27 -1.44 16.51
N LEU A 66 -1.31 -0.94 15.82
CA LEU A 66 -2.70 -1.10 16.25
C LEU A 66 -3.09 -2.58 16.33
N VAL A 67 -2.82 -3.37 15.29
CA VAL A 67 -3.11 -4.80 15.28
C VAL A 67 -2.30 -5.54 16.35
N ARG A 68 -1.02 -5.19 16.54
CA ARG A 68 -0.18 -5.80 17.58
C ARG A 68 -0.67 -5.46 18.99
N GLY A 69 -1.05 -4.20 19.23
CA GLY A 69 -1.63 -3.73 20.49
C GLY A 69 -2.96 -4.39 20.81
N TRP A 70 -3.83 -4.56 19.80
CA TRP A 70 -5.11 -5.24 19.94
C TRP A 70 -4.96 -6.72 20.32
N ARG A 71 -3.96 -7.41 19.76
CA ARG A 71 -3.64 -8.80 20.15
C ARG A 71 -2.98 -8.90 21.53
N ALA A 72 -2.17 -7.93 21.93
CA ALA A 72 -1.61 -7.88 23.29
C ALA A 72 -2.67 -7.60 24.37
N GLY A 73 -3.73 -6.85 24.02
CA GLY A 73 -4.90 -6.63 24.88
C GLY A 73 -5.86 -7.81 24.95
N ALA A 74 -5.97 -8.62 23.89
CA ALA A 74 -6.84 -9.80 23.84
C ALA A 74 -6.24 -11.09 24.46
N VAL A 75 -4.94 -11.08 24.79
CA VAL A 75 -4.22 -12.18 25.45
C VAL A 75 -4.10 -11.95 26.98
N ARG A 76 -4.53 -10.78 27.47
CA ARG A 76 -4.76 -10.51 28.89
C ARG A 76 -6.23 -10.74 29.21
#